data_AF-A0ABD6VVU3-F1
#
_entry.id   AF-A0ABD6VVU3-F1
#
_cell.length_a   1.000
_cell.length_b   1.000
_cell.length_c   1.000
_cell.angle_alpha   90.00
_cell.angle_beta   90.00
_cell.angle_gamma   90.00
#
_symmetry.space_group_name_H-M   'P 1'
#
loop_
_entity.id
_entity.type
_entity.pdbx_description
1 polymer ?
#
loop_
_entity_poly.entity_id
_entity_poly.type
_entity_poly.pdbx_seq_one_letter_code
_entity_poly.pdbx_strand_id
1 'polypeptide(L)'
;IDLHKQRWRCHNCYHTVSAKTPLVQPNHTIATHMTERIMKLAHERLPVKTIARIIGISASSVQRIIDQNLKLRPARRLPTRLCFDEFRSTHGMMSFICLDADSHRLIALLGDRFNRTIKNFFIAHYSLAERTRVQTVTMDMNAAYQTIIHEVFPKAQVVIDRFHIIQ
;
A
#
# COMPACT_ATOMS: atom_id res chain seq x y z
N ILE A 1 26.70 2.10 -20.93
CA ILE A 1 25.99 2.73 -22.07
C ILE A 1 25.70 4.15 -21.65
N ASP A 2 26.30 5.12 -22.33
CA ASP A 2 26.13 6.53 -22.01
C ASP A 2 25.11 7.16 -22.96
N LEU A 3 24.17 7.91 -22.41
CA LEU A 3 23.14 8.61 -23.18
C LEU A 3 23.48 10.10 -23.25
N HIS A 4 23.89 10.56 -24.43
CA HIS A 4 24.11 11.99 -24.69
C HIS A 4 22.78 12.67 -25.07
N LYS A 5 22.39 13.71 -24.32
CA LYS A 5 21.19 14.50 -24.59
C LYS A 5 21.57 15.93 -24.96
N GLN A 6 20.99 16.43 -26.04
CA GLN A 6 21.19 17.82 -26.45
C GLN A 6 20.46 18.77 -25.49
N ARG A 7 21.09 19.90 -25.16
CA ARG A 7 20.52 20.97 -24.35
C ARG A 7 20.57 22.27 -25.14
N TRP A 8 19.41 22.88 -25.35
CA TRP A 8 19.27 24.18 -25.99
C TRP A 8 19.19 25.28 -24.93
N ARG A 9 19.77 26.45 -25.23
CA ARG A 9 19.65 27.67 -24.44
C ARG A 9 19.06 28.76 -25.32
N CYS A 10 17.96 29.38 -24.89
CA CYS A 10 17.41 30.53 -25.57
C CYS A 10 18.33 31.74 -25.35
N HIS A 11 18.74 32.42 -26.42
CA HIS A 11 19.60 33.60 -26.31
C HIS A 11 18.86 34.87 -25.87
N ASN A 12 17.52 34.90 -25.99
CA ASN A 12 16.70 36.05 -25.60
C ASN A 12 16.31 36.04 -24.11
N CYS A 13 15.92 34.88 -23.57
CA CYS A 13 15.47 34.75 -22.18
C CYS A 13 16.35 33.85 -21.30
N TYR A 14 17.46 33.33 -21.83
CA TYR A 14 18.41 32.44 -21.15
C TYR A 14 17.84 31.12 -20.61
N HIS A 15 16.57 30.83 -20.86
CA HIS A 15 15.94 29.56 -20.48
C HIS A 15 16.60 28.39 -21.21
N THR A 16 16.73 27.25 -20.52
CA THR A 16 17.37 26.05 -21.09
C THR A 16 16.41 24.87 -21.13
N VAL A 17 16.40 24.16 -22.24
CA VAL A 17 15.56 22.98 -22.46
C VAL A 17 16.46 21.82 -22.87
N SER A 18 16.26 20.65 -22.27
CA SER A 18 16.96 19.42 -22.66
C SER A 18 16.07 18.54 -23.53
N ALA A 19 16.67 17.86 -24.50
CA ALA A 19 16.00 16.87 -25.34
C ALA A 19 15.32 15.80 -24.47
N LYS A 20 14.04 15.55 -24.77
CA LYS A 20 13.25 14.50 -24.12
C LYS A 20 13.52 13.17 -24.82
N THR A 21 13.58 12.10 -24.05
CA THR A 21 13.71 10.73 -24.56
C THR A 21 12.69 9.84 -23.85
N PRO A 22 12.10 8.84 -24.53
CA PRO A 22 11.25 7.85 -23.89
C PRO A 22 12.03 6.87 -22.99
N LEU A 23 13.36 6.81 -23.12
CA LEU A 23 14.19 5.85 -22.39
C LEU A 23 14.34 6.19 -20.91
N VAL A 24 14.51 7.49 -20.59
CA VAL A 24 14.83 7.97 -19.24
C VAL A 24 14.07 9.27 -18.98
N GLN A 25 13.38 9.34 -17.84
CA GLN A 25 12.65 10.53 -17.42
C GLN A 25 13.58 11.72 -17.13
N PRO A 26 13.10 12.97 -17.21
CA PRO A 26 13.88 14.13 -16.79
C PRO A 26 14.42 13.96 -15.37
N ASN A 27 15.68 14.33 -15.15
CA ASN A 27 16.38 14.22 -13.85
C ASN A 27 16.48 12.80 -13.27
N HIS A 28 16.32 11.77 -14.10
CA HIS A 28 16.54 10.37 -13.72
C HIS A 28 17.74 9.79 -14.47
N THR A 29 18.37 8.78 -13.88
CA THR A 29 19.46 7.99 -14.48
C THR A 29 19.03 6.57 -14.84
N ILE A 30 17.98 6.06 -14.19
CA ILE A 30 17.44 4.71 -14.40
C ILE A 30 16.41 4.76 -15.52
N ALA A 31 16.53 3.85 -16.48
CA ALA A 31 15.62 3.75 -17.61
C ALA A 31 14.21 3.29 -17.19
N THR A 32 13.18 3.80 -17.85
CA THR A 32 11.79 3.54 -17.46
C THR A 32 11.41 2.05 -17.50
N HIS A 33 11.91 1.30 -18.50
CA HIS A 33 11.68 -0.14 -18.59
C HIS A 33 12.31 -0.95 -17.44
N MET A 34 13.37 -0.43 -16.81
CA MET A 34 13.97 -1.08 -15.63
C MET A 34 13.05 -0.97 -14.42
N THR A 35 12.39 0.18 -14.24
CA THR A 35 11.37 0.38 -13.21
C THR A 35 10.24 -0.64 -13.35
N GLU A 36 9.73 -0.83 -14.56
CA GLU A 36 8.69 -1.83 -14.83
C GLU A 36 9.15 -3.26 -14.52
N ARG A 37 10.39 -3.60 -14.91
CA ARG A 37 10.98 -4.91 -14.62
C ARG A 37 11.17 -5.14 -13.11
N ILE A 38 11.59 -4.13 -12.36
CA ILE A 38 11.67 -4.18 -10.90
C ILE A 38 10.31 -4.50 -10.30
N MET A 39 9.25 -3.81 -10.75
CA MET A 39 7.89 -4.03 -10.25
C MET A 39 7.37 -5.44 -10.58
N LYS A 40 7.69 -5.98 -11.76
CA LYS A 40 7.34 -7.37 -12.13
C LYS A 40 8.04 -8.39 -11.21
N LEU A 41 9.35 -8.25 -11.00
CA LEU A 41 10.11 -9.14 -10.12
C LEU A 41 9.65 -9.02 -8.66
N ALA A 42 9.26 -7.83 -8.21
CA ALA A 42 8.67 -7.63 -6.89
C ALA A 42 7.29 -8.31 -6.77
N HIS A 43 6.48 -8.29 -7.84
CA HIS A 43 5.20 -9.00 -7.89
C HIS A 43 5.36 -10.53 -7.80
N GLU A 44 6.46 -11.07 -8.34
CA GLU A 44 6.88 -12.47 -8.18
C GLU A 44 7.43 -12.78 -6.77
N ARG A 45 7.35 -11.83 -5.83
CA ARG A 45 7.78 -11.96 -4.43
C ARG A 45 9.28 -12.23 -4.27
N LEU A 46 10.09 -11.80 -5.22
CA LEU A 46 11.55 -11.94 -5.11
C LEU A 46 12.12 -10.97 -4.06
N PRO A 47 13.13 -11.40 -3.26
CA PRO A 47 13.78 -10.51 -2.31
C PRO A 47 14.45 -9.32 -3.02
N VAL A 48 14.41 -8.14 -2.39
CA VAL A 48 15.01 -6.89 -2.93
C VAL A 48 16.47 -7.07 -3.33
N LYS A 49 17.27 -7.81 -2.54
CA LYS A 49 18.67 -8.13 -2.87
C LYS A 49 18.81 -8.97 -4.15
N THR A 50 17.88 -9.90 -4.37
CA THR A 50 17.84 -10.72 -5.60
C THR A 50 17.46 -9.86 -6.80
N ILE A 51 16.45 -9.01 -6.67
CA ILE A 51 16.05 -8.07 -7.72
C ILE A 51 17.20 -7.13 -8.07
N ALA A 52 17.88 -6.58 -7.06
CA ALA A 52 19.05 -5.73 -7.24
C ALA A 52 20.17 -6.41 -8.06
N ARG A 53 20.45 -7.69 -7.77
CA ARG A 53 21.42 -8.49 -8.52
C ARG A 53 20.97 -8.77 -9.96
N ILE A 54 19.69 -9.02 -10.21
CA ILE A 54 19.14 -9.26 -11.56
C ILE A 54 19.18 -7.98 -12.40
N ILE A 55 18.85 -6.84 -11.81
CA ILE A 55 18.75 -5.56 -12.52
C ILE A 55 20.12 -4.87 -12.65
N GLY A 56 21.05 -5.15 -11.72
CA GLY A 56 22.38 -4.52 -11.71
C GLY A 56 22.40 -3.13 -11.06
N ILE A 57 21.52 -2.86 -10.09
CA ILE A 57 21.49 -1.61 -9.32
C ILE A 57 21.54 -1.89 -7.81
N SER A 58 21.77 -0.86 -6.99
CA SER A 58 21.80 -1.04 -5.54
C SER A 58 20.44 -1.49 -4.98
N ALA A 59 20.46 -2.31 -3.92
CA ALA A 59 19.25 -2.71 -3.21
C ALA A 59 18.45 -1.51 -2.68
N SER A 60 19.13 -0.44 -2.26
CA SER A 60 18.50 0.81 -1.84
C SER A 60 17.73 1.50 -2.98
N SER A 61 18.26 1.44 -4.22
CA SER A 61 17.58 2.00 -5.39
C SER A 61 16.35 1.18 -5.75
N VAL A 62 16.43 -0.15 -5.69
CA VAL A 62 15.28 -1.05 -5.87
C VAL A 62 14.19 -0.74 -4.83
N GLN A 63 14.55 -0.68 -3.55
CA GLN A 63 13.58 -0.38 -2.48
C GLN A 63 12.89 0.96 -2.72
N ARG A 64 13.65 2.01 -3.01
CA ARG A 64 13.10 3.35 -3.29
C ARG A 64 12.13 3.33 -4.48
N ILE A 65 12.47 2.59 -5.54
CA ILE A 65 11.58 2.45 -6.70
C ILE A 65 10.29 1.74 -6.31
N ILE A 66 10.37 0.66 -5.54
CA ILE A 66 9.19 -0.06 -5.06
C ILE A 66 8.34 0.88 -4.21
N ASP A 67 8.91 1.57 -3.22
CA ASP A 67 8.16 2.45 -2.31
C ASP A 67 7.48 3.62 -3.04
N GLN A 68 8.13 4.19 -4.06
CA GLN A 68 7.56 5.28 -4.85
C GLN A 68 6.36 4.84 -5.72
N ASN A 69 6.39 3.59 -6.19
CA ASN A 69 5.37 3.03 -7.09
C ASN A 69 4.29 2.24 -6.33
N LEU A 70 4.59 1.70 -5.16
CA LEU A 70 3.66 0.98 -4.31
C LEU A 70 2.96 1.94 -3.34
N LYS A 71 1.91 2.59 -3.82
CA LYS A 71 1.01 3.34 -2.95
C LYS A 71 -0.14 2.44 -2.55
N LEU A 72 -0.15 1.99 -1.29
CA LEU A 72 -1.32 1.35 -0.70
C LEU A 72 -2.47 2.35 -0.73
N ARG A 73 -3.49 2.07 -1.52
CA ARG A 73 -4.71 2.88 -1.60
C ARG A 73 -5.81 2.14 -0.86
N PRO A 74 -6.67 2.85 -0.12
CA PRO A 74 -7.91 2.28 0.38
C PRO A 74 -8.69 1.64 -0.77
N ALA A 75 -9.38 0.54 -0.49
CA ALA A 75 -10.31 -0.04 -1.45
C ALA A 75 -11.33 1.01 -1.91
N ARG A 76 -11.75 0.94 -3.18
CA ARG A 76 -12.72 1.91 -3.72
C ARG A 76 -14.09 1.81 -3.06
N ARG A 77 -14.43 0.63 -2.52
CA ARG A 77 -15.70 0.33 -1.86
C ARG A 77 -15.44 -0.67 -0.75
N LEU A 78 -16.21 -0.56 0.32
CA LEU A 78 -16.24 -1.57 1.37
C LEU A 78 -17.07 -2.79 0.94
N PRO A 79 -16.55 -4.02 1.14
CA PRO A 79 -17.36 -5.23 1.05
C PRO A 79 -18.37 -5.29 2.20
N THR A 80 -19.34 -6.20 2.11
CA THR A 80 -20.33 -6.42 3.17
C THR A 80 -19.75 -7.20 4.35
N ARG A 81 -18.68 -7.97 4.14
CA ARG A 81 -18.04 -8.80 5.16
C ARG A 81 -16.55 -8.47 5.24
N LEU A 82 -16.09 -8.09 6.42
CA LEU A 82 -14.71 -7.69 6.67
C LEU A 82 -14.05 -8.65 7.66
N CYS A 83 -12.75 -8.85 7.51
CA CYS A 83 -11.89 -9.50 8.49
C CYS A 83 -10.87 -8.50 9.02
N PHE A 84 -10.78 -8.37 10.33
CA PHE A 84 -9.84 -7.52 11.05
C PHE A 84 -8.84 -8.41 11.76
N ASP A 85 -7.56 -8.11 11.58
CA ASP A 85 -6.47 -8.87 12.19
C ASP A 85 -5.27 -7.96 12.47
N GLU A 86 -4.31 -8.47 13.24
CA GLU A 86 -3.06 -7.82 13.56
C GLU A 86 -1.86 -8.74 13.26
N PHE A 87 -0.77 -8.16 12.76
CA PHE A 87 0.46 -8.90 12.58
C PHE A 87 1.68 -8.09 13.02
N ARG A 88 2.74 -8.80 13.38
CA ARG A 88 4.04 -8.17 13.69
C ARG A 88 4.70 -7.72 12.40
N SER A 89 4.83 -6.40 12.23
CA SER A 89 5.59 -5.80 11.14
C SER A 89 7.09 -5.82 11.43
N THR A 90 7.88 -5.43 10.43
CA THR A 90 9.31 -5.17 10.61
C THR A 90 9.55 -4.21 11.78
N HIS A 91 10.60 -4.47 12.57
CA HIS A 91 10.95 -3.77 13.82
C HIS A 91 10.05 -4.05 15.04
N GLY A 92 9.25 -5.11 14.99
CA GLY A 92 8.53 -5.61 16.18
C GLY A 92 7.28 -4.81 16.56
N MET A 93 6.85 -3.89 15.70
CA MET A 93 5.59 -3.15 15.87
C MET A 93 4.40 -4.02 15.42
N MET A 94 3.23 -3.79 16.02
CA MET A 94 1.98 -4.44 15.58
C MET A 94 1.27 -3.53 14.58
N SER A 95 0.95 -4.09 13.42
CA SER A 95 0.22 -3.41 12.35
C SER A 95 -1.16 -4.03 12.17
N PHE A 96 -2.12 -3.19 11.80
CA PHE A 96 -3.49 -3.61 11.53
C PHE A 96 -3.68 -3.97 10.06
N ILE A 97 -4.37 -5.08 9.80
CA ILE A 97 -4.77 -5.50 8.46
C ILE A 97 -6.28 -5.71 8.39
N CYS A 98 -6.87 -5.24 7.29
CA CYS A 98 -8.27 -5.43 6.98
C CYS A 98 -8.43 -6.07 5.61
N LEU A 99 -9.17 -7.17 5.55
CA LEU A 99 -9.42 -7.94 4.34
C LEU A 99 -10.93 -8.04 4.07
N ASP A 100 -11.27 -8.24 2.80
CA ASP A 100 -12.58 -8.78 2.41
C ASP A 100 -12.65 -10.25 2.86
N ALA A 101 -13.69 -10.58 3.63
CA ALA A 101 -13.84 -11.93 4.18
C ALA A 101 -14.06 -12.99 3.09
N ASP A 102 -14.57 -12.61 1.92
CA ASP A 102 -14.88 -13.54 0.84
C ASP A 102 -13.75 -13.69 -0.16
N SER A 103 -13.23 -12.55 -0.63
CA SER A 103 -12.22 -12.54 -1.69
C SER A 103 -10.79 -12.49 -1.19
N HIS A 104 -10.59 -12.35 0.13
CA HIS A 104 -9.30 -12.11 0.79
C HIS A 104 -8.53 -10.93 0.19
N ARG A 105 -9.22 -9.99 -0.45
CA ARG A 105 -8.62 -8.78 -1.01
C ARG A 105 -8.31 -7.80 0.12
N LEU A 106 -7.14 -7.17 0.03
CA LEU A 106 -6.71 -6.14 0.96
C LEU A 106 -7.62 -4.91 0.87
N ILE A 107 -8.23 -4.53 1.99
CA ILE A 107 -9.05 -3.33 2.14
C ILE A 107 -8.24 -2.19 2.76
N ALA A 108 -7.49 -2.51 3.82
CA ALA A 108 -6.65 -1.55 4.52
C ALA A 108 -5.44 -2.23 5.15
N LEU A 109 -4.33 -1.50 5.20
CA LEU A 109 -3.11 -1.86 5.93
C LEU A 109 -2.62 -0.62 6.65
N LEU A 110 -2.57 -0.65 7.98
CA LEU A 110 -2.15 0.48 8.80
C LEU A 110 -0.91 0.10 9.61
N GLY A 111 0.03 1.03 9.72
CA GLY A 111 1.31 0.78 10.40
C GLY A 111 1.19 0.58 11.91
N ASP A 112 0.07 0.98 12.50
CA ASP A 112 -0.26 0.77 13.90
C ASP A 112 -1.63 0.11 14.06
N ARG A 113 -1.92 -0.31 15.30
CA ARG A 113 -3.16 -0.99 15.69
C ARG A 113 -4.07 -0.12 16.57
N PHE A 114 -3.84 1.19 16.63
CA PHE A 114 -4.59 2.04 17.55
C PHE A 114 -6.00 2.30 17.03
N ASN A 115 -6.98 2.11 17.91
CA ASN A 115 -8.40 2.37 17.65
C ASN A 115 -8.66 3.73 16.98
N ARG A 116 -7.97 4.78 17.43
CA ARG A 116 -8.09 6.13 16.86
C ARG A 116 -7.66 6.16 15.38
N THR A 117 -6.54 5.53 15.05
CA THR A 117 -6.02 5.48 13.67
C THR A 117 -6.99 4.72 12.77
N ILE A 118 -7.43 3.55 13.21
CA ILE A 118 -8.37 2.70 12.48
C ILE A 118 -9.69 3.44 12.23
N LYS A 119 -10.28 4.02 13.28
CA LYS A 119 -11.52 4.81 13.18
C LYS A 119 -11.37 5.96 12.20
N ASN A 120 -10.33 6.77 12.35
CA ASN A 120 -10.08 7.93 11.48
C ASN A 120 -9.91 7.51 10.02
N PHE A 121 -9.20 6.41 9.76
CA PHE A 121 -9.04 5.87 8.42
C PHE A 121 -10.39 5.56 7.77
N PHE A 122 -11.25 4.77 8.43
CA PHE A 122 -12.52 4.38 7.82
C PHE A 122 -13.50 5.56 7.67
N ILE A 123 -13.52 6.50 8.61
CA ILE A 123 -14.37 7.70 8.52
C ILE A 123 -13.90 8.64 7.41
N ALA A 124 -12.59 8.83 7.25
CA ALA A 124 -12.05 9.72 6.23
C ALA A 124 -12.19 9.16 4.80
N HIS A 125 -12.18 7.83 4.65
CA HIS A 125 -12.18 7.19 3.33
C HIS A 125 -13.54 6.66 2.87
N TYR A 126 -14.49 6.41 3.79
CA TYR A 126 -15.78 5.81 3.45
C TYR A 126 -16.96 6.57 4.04
N SER A 127 -17.94 6.87 3.20
CA SER A 127 -19.17 7.54 3.66
C SER A 127 -19.96 6.66 4.63
N LEU A 128 -20.81 7.28 5.45
CA LEU A 128 -21.68 6.56 6.36
C LEU A 128 -22.58 5.54 5.64
N ALA A 129 -23.05 5.88 4.43
CA ALA A 129 -23.85 4.98 3.61
C ALA A 129 -23.07 3.71 3.23
N GLU A 130 -21.77 3.81 2.94
CA GLU A 130 -20.94 2.64 2.66
C GLU A 130 -20.67 1.81 3.91
N ARG A 131 -20.33 2.47 5.01
CA ARG A 131 -20.06 1.80 6.28
C ARG A 131 -21.28 1.07 6.83
N THR A 132 -22.48 1.60 6.59
CA THR A 132 -23.75 0.98 6.98
C THR A 132 -24.09 -0.28 6.18
N ARG A 133 -23.47 -0.48 5.00
CA ARG A 133 -23.66 -1.72 4.21
C ARG A 133 -22.82 -2.89 4.72
N VAL A 134 -21.82 -2.63 5.57
CA VAL A 134 -21.05 -3.69 6.21
C VAL A 134 -21.98 -4.43 7.17
N GLN A 135 -22.12 -5.73 6.96
CA GLN A 135 -22.98 -6.64 7.69
C GLN A 135 -22.23 -7.38 8.79
N THR A 136 -20.99 -7.80 8.52
CA THR A 136 -20.18 -8.53 9.50
C THR A 136 -18.75 -8.03 9.54
N VAL A 137 -18.18 -8.00 10.73
CA VAL A 137 -16.74 -7.85 10.95
C VAL A 137 -16.26 -9.03 11.78
N THR A 138 -15.44 -9.87 11.17
CA THR A 138 -14.77 -10.99 11.84
C THR A 138 -13.49 -10.47 12.49
N MET A 139 -13.27 -10.76 13.77
CA MET A 139 -12.08 -10.35 14.50
C MET A 139 -11.77 -11.26 15.69
N ASP A 140 -10.55 -11.13 16.22
CA ASP A 140 -10.16 -11.74 17.51
C ASP A 140 -10.90 -11.07 18.70
N MET A 141 -10.91 -11.72 19.87
CA MET A 141 -11.54 -11.29 21.12
C MET A 141 -10.91 -10.04 21.77
N ASN A 142 -10.09 -9.28 21.04
CA ASN A 142 -9.53 -8.03 21.54
C ASN A 142 -10.66 -7.02 21.83
N ALA A 143 -11.01 -6.89 23.11
CA ALA A 143 -12.08 -6.03 23.61
C ALA A 143 -11.93 -4.56 23.19
N ALA A 144 -10.70 -4.12 22.91
CA ALA A 144 -10.45 -2.76 22.43
C ALA A 144 -11.18 -2.49 21.10
N TYR A 145 -11.26 -3.47 20.19
CA TYR A 145 -11.87 -3.25 18.89
C TYR A 145 -13.40 -3.24 18.90
N GLN A 146 -14.02 -4.02 19.78
CA GLN A 146 -15.48 -4.13 19.84
C GLN A 146 -16.16 -2.77 19.98
N THR A 147 -15.57 -1.87 20.77
CA THR A 147 -16.08 -0.51 20.97
C THR A 147 -16.09 0.33 19.70
N ILE A 148 -15.04 0.23 18.86
CA ILE A 148 -14.94 1.06 17.64
C ILE A 148 -15.76 0.50 16.48
N ILE A 149 -16.03 -0.81 16.45
CA ILE A 149 -16.75 -1.42 15.31
C ILE A 149 -18.14 -0.84 15.18
N HIS A 150 -18.89 -0.68 16.26
CA HIS A 150 -20.24 -0.12 16.18
C HIS A 150 -20.25 1.38 15.88
N GLU A 151 -19.20 2.12 16.26
CA GLU A 151 -19.05 3.53 15.87
C GLU A 151 -18.74 3.69 14.37
N VAL A 152 -17.90 2.81 13.82
CA VAL A 152 -17.48 2.87 12.43
C VAL A 152 -18.51 2.21 11.51
N PHE A 153 -19.05 1.06 11.89
CA PHE A 153 -19.98 0.21 11.12
C PHE A 153 -21.25 -0.07 11.94
N PRO A 154 -22.23 0.87 11.97
CA PRO A 154 -23.36 0.80 12.90
C PRO A 154 -24.26 -0.44 12.77
N LYS A 155 -24.31 -1.07 11.59
CA LYS A 155 -25.13 -2.26 11.33
C LYS A 155 -24.33 -3.57 11.30
N ALA A 156 -23.03 -3.51 11.53
CA ALA A 156 -22.20 -4.71 11.47
C ALA A 156 -22.35 -5.54 12.75
N GLN A 157 -22.47 -6.85 12.56
CA GLN A 157 -22.34 -7.84 13.63
C GLN A 157 -20.87 -8.22 13.79
N VAL A 158 -20.40 -8.24 15.05
CA VAL A 158 -19.05 -8.71 15.36
C VAL A 158 -19.09 -10.24 15.45
N VAL A 159 -18.25 -10.90 14.64
CA VAL A 159 -18.08 -12.35 14.65
C VAL A 159 -16.71 -12.65 15.23
N ILE A 160 -16.65 -13.47 16.27
CA ILE A 160 -15.37 -13.89 16.84
C ILE A 160 -14.75 -14.97 15.96
N ASP A 161 -13.49 -14.77 15.60
CA ASP A 161 -12.74 -15.75 14.84
C ASP A 161 -12.50 -17.04 15.65
N ARG A 162 -12.93 -18.17 15.10
CA ARG A 162 -12.83 -19.49 15.74
C ARG A 162 -11.39 -19.97 15.89
N PHE A 163 -10.47 -19.53 15.02
CA PHE A 163 -9.07 -19.93 15.10
C PHE A 163 -8.40 -19.46 16.40
N HIS A 164 -8.90 -18.39 17.01
CA HIS A 164 -8.38 -17.85 18.26
C HIS A 164 -9.04 -18.46 19.52
N ILE A 165 -10.18 -19.16 19.35
CA ILE A 165 -10.89 -19.82 20.46
C ILE A 165 -10.26 -21.18 20.81
N ILE A 166 -9.59 -21.81 19.85
CA ILE A 166 -8.93 -23.11 20.01
C ILE A 166 -7.42 -22.86 20.12
N GLN A 167 -6.95 -22.43 21.29
CA GLN A 167 -5.53 -22.35 21.64
C GLN A 167 -5.21 -23.22 22.86
#